data_AF-A0A7K5BT03-F1
#
_entry.id   AF-A0A7K5BT03-F1
#
_cell.length_a   1.000
_cell.length_b   1.000
_cell.length_c   1.000
_cell.angle_alpha   90.00
_cell.angle_beta   90.00
_cell.angle_gamma   90.00
#
_symmetry.space_group_name_H-M   'P 1'
#
loop_
_entity.id
_entity.type
_entity.pdbx_description
1 polymer ?
#
loop_
_entity_poly.entity_id
_entity_poly.type
_entity_poly.pdbx_seq_one_letter_code
_entity_poly.pdbx_strand_id
1 'polypeptide(L)' 'MYWYQQPPRTGLKLIVSSSTWSHNSYEDGYSEAKFEVYRENTDYSLMTIKNVTPQDEATYFCAASDR' A
#
# COMPACT_ATOMS: atom_id res chain seq x y z
N MET A 1 -4.88 -8.23 -0.83
CA MET A 1 -5.12 -6.84 -1.21
C MET A 1 -3.76 -6.21 -1.43
N TYR A 2 -3.71 -5.29 -2.37
CA TYR A 2 -2.50 -4.64 -2.81
C TYR A 2 -2.70 -3.14 -2.76
N TRP A 3 -1.69 -2.44 -2.27
CA TRP A 3 -1.64 -0.99 -2.30
C TRP A 3 -0.58 -0.54 -3.27
N TYR A 4 -0.96 0.34 -4.19
CA TYR A 4 -0.08 0.93 -5.17
C TYR A 4 -0.04 2.44 -5.03
N GLN A 5 1.07 3.02 -5.47
CA GLN A 5 1.15 4.45 -5.74
C GLN A 5 1.59 4.72 -7.16
N GLN A 6 1.13 5.84 -7.69
CA GLN A 6 1.55 6.41 -8.96
C GLN A 6 1.92 7.89 -8.76
N PRO A 7 3.20 8.19 -8.51
CA PRO A 7 3.70 9.56 -8.54
C PRO A 7 3.56 10.21 -9.93
N PRO A 8 3.52 11.54 -10.03
CA PRO A 8 3.39 12.24 -11.30
C PRO A 8 4.44 11.81 -12.32
N ARG A 9 4.01 11.52 -13.55
CA ARG A 9 4.87 11.12 -14.69
C ARG A 9 5.67 9.82 -14.46
N THR A 10 5.25 8.97 -13.52
CA THR A 10 5.87 7.66 -13.28
C THR A 10 4.87 6.51 -13.48
N GLY A 11 5.39 5.30 -13.62
CA GLY A 11 4.57 4.09 -13.67
C GLY A 11 4.00 3.72 -12.30
N LEU A 12 2.99 2.86 -12.31
CA LEU A 12 2.38 2.30 -11.10
C LEU A 12 3.43 1.46 -10.34
N LYS A 13 3.57 1.69 -9.04
CA LYS A 13 4.49 0.95 -8.16
C LYS A 13 3.71 0.26 -7.05
N LEU A 14 3.96 -1.03 -6.85
CA LEU A 14 3.44 -1.76 -5.70
C LEU A 14 4.17 -1.27 -4.44
N ILE A 15 3.41 -0.94 -3.40
CA ILE A 15 3.95 -0.58 -2.08
C ILE A 15 4.01 -1.84 -1.23
N VAL A 16 2.88 -2.52 -1.13
CA VAL A 16 2.68 -3.61 -0.18
C VAL A 16 1.58 -4.56 -0.64
N SER A 17 1.83 -5.84 -0.42
CA SER A 17 0.84 -6.90 -0.50
C SER A 17 0.45 -7.35 0.90
N SER A 18 -0.85 -7.39 1.17
CA SER A 18 -1.40 -7.76 2.46
C SER A 18 -2.30 -8.98 2.35
N SER A 19 -2.19 -9.90 3.31
CA SER A 19 -3.02 -11.10 3.44
C SER A 19 -3.66 -11.14 4.83
N THR A 20 -4.80 -11.82 4.97
CA THR A 20 -5.46 -12.00 6.28
C THR A 20 -4.74 -13.01 7.18
N TRP A 21 -3.80 -13.78 6.63
CA TRP A 21 -3.18 -14.93 7.30
C TRP A 21 -1.68 -14.77 7.51
N SER A 22 -1.08 -13.68 7.00
CA SER A 22 0.35 -13.45 7.04
C SER A 22 0.65 -11.97 7.27
N HIS A 23 1.89 -11.70 7.68
CA HIS A 23 2.39 -10.33 7.68
C HIS A 23 2.36 -9.71 6.28
N ASN A 24 2.28 -8.38 6.28
CA ASN A 24 2.38 -7.56 5.09
C ASN A 24 3.77 -7.70 4.46
N SER A 25 3.81 -7.82 3.13
CA SER A 25 5.07 -7.89 2.36
C SER A 25 5.22 -6.60 1.57
N TYR A 26 6.23 -5.82 1.95
CA TYR A 26 6.57 -4.54 1.33
C TYR A 26 7.61 -4.72 0.22
N GLU A 27 7.47 -3.95 -0.85
CA GLU A 27 8.48 -3.85 -1.90
C GLU A 27 9.70 -3.02 -1.45
N ASP A 28 10.81 -3.15 -2.16
CA ASP A 28 12.05 -2.46 -1.84
C ASP A 28 11.87 -0.94 -1.76
N GLY A 29 12.37 -0.34 -0.68
CA GLY A 29 12.23 1.09 -0.39
C GLY A 29 10.93 1.47 0.33
N TYR A 30 10.02 0.52 0.58
CA TYR A 30 8.83 0.70 1.39
C TYR A 30 8.95 0.00 2.74
N SER A 31 8.23 0.53 3.73
CA SER A 31 8.18 -0.06 5.06
C SER A 31 6.93 0.36 5.81
N GLU A 32 6.57 -0.44 6.80
CA GLU A 32 5.45 -0.18 7.71
C GLU A 32 5.63 1.10 8.55
N ALA A 33 6.88 1.55 8.74
CA ALA A 33 7.17 2.81 9.41
C ALA A 33 6.61 4.03 8.65
N LYS A 34 6.49 3.93 7.32
CA LYS A 34 5.95 4.97 6.44
C LYS A 34 4.52 4.66 5.98
N PHE A 35 4.28 3.42 5.56
CA PHE A 35 3.01 2.95 4.99
C PHE A 35 2.46 1.86 5.87
N GLU A 36 1.74 2.21 6.94
CA GLU A 36 1.14 1.22 7.82
C GLU A 36 -0.13 0.67 7.17
N VAL A 37 -0.19 -0.66 6.98
CA VAL A 37 -1.35 -1.31 6.39
C VAL A 37 -2.03 -2.22 7.40
N TYR A 38 -3.31 -1.92 7.62
CA TYR A 38 -4.22 -2.79 8.35
C TYR A 38 -5.17 -3.47 7.37
N ARG A 39 -5.36 -4.77 7.56
CA ARG A 39 -6.32 -5.57 6.80
C ARG A 39 -7.10 -6.45 7.76
N GLU A 40 -8.40 -6.19 7.86
CA GLU A 40 -9.29 -6.94 8.74
C GLU A 40 -9.85 -8.18 8.04
N ASN A 41 -10.28 -8.04 6.78
CA ASN A 41 -10.92 -9.12 6.03
C ASN A 41 -10.67 -9.00 4.52
N THR A 42 -11.47 -9.69 3.70
CA THR A 42 -11.36 -9.67 2.24
C THR A 42 -11.79 -8.38 1.59
N ASP A 43 -12.60 -7.59 2.28
CA ASP A 43 -13.34 -6.46 1.70
C ASP A 43 -12.86 -5.11 2.28
N TYR A 44 -12.13 -5.15 3.39
CA TYR A 44 -11.60 -3.98 4.07
C TYR A 44 -10.08 -4.02 4.21
N SER A 45 -9.43 -2.99 3.67
CA SER A 45 -8.05 -2.65 3.97
C SER A 45 -7.91 -1.14 4.12
N LEU A 46 -7.11 -0.75 5.10
CA LEU A 46 -6.77 0.62 5.41
C LEU A 46 -5.25 0.78 5.27
N MET A 47 -4.83 1.84 4.58
CA MET A 47 -3.43 2.25 4.54
C MET A 47 -3.31 3.64 5.17
N THR A 48 -2.47 3.74 6.19
CA THR A 48 -2.11 4.97 6.87
C THR A 48 -0.72 5.40 6.42
N ILE A 49 -0.61 6.57 5.81
CA ILE A 49 0.66 7.18 5.43
C ILE A 49 1.15 8.05 6.59
N LYS A 50 2.24 7.65 7.24
CA LYS A 50 2.82 8.34 8.40
C LYS A 50 3.75 9.46 7.94
N ASN A 51 3.86 10.53 8.73
CA ASN A 51 4.77 11.67 8.50
C ASN A 51 4.72 12.18 7.04
N VAL A 52 3.52 12.53 6.56
CA VAL A 52 3.30 12.94 5.16
C VAL A 52 4.18 14.14 4.79
N THR A 53 4.87 14.06 3.66
CA THR A 53 5.68 15.13 3.08
C THR A 53 5.27 15.36 1.62
N PRO A 54 5.72 16.45 0.97
CA PRO A 54 5.43 16.69 -0.45
C PRO A 54 5.89 15.57 -1.40
N GLN A 55 6.87 14.75 -0.99
CA GLN A 55 7.34 13.60 -1.77
C GLN A 55 6.34 12.46 -1.82
N ASP A 56 5.34 12.43 -0.94
CA ASP A 56 4.25 11.46 -0.96
C ASP A 56 3.10 11.86 -1.90
N GLU A 57 3.26 12.93 -2.68
CA GLU A 57 2.28 13.30 -3.69
C GLU A 57 2.19 12.20 -4.77
N ALA A 58 1.10 11.44 -4.73
CA ALA A 58 0.82 10.38 -5.70
C ALA A 58 -0.69 10.10 -5.76
N THR A 59 -1.11 9.43 -6.82
CA THR A 59 -2.42 8.74 -6.81
C THR A 59 -2.23 7.37 -6.18
N TYR A 60 -3.03 7.05 -5.16
CA TYR A 60 -2.98 5.78 -4.44
C TYR A 60 -4.13 4.88 -4.87
N PHE A 61 -3.82 3.62 -5.16
CA PHE A 61 -4.80 2.63 -5.60
C PHE A 61 -4.82 1.44 -4.66
N CYS A 62 -6.02 1.00 -4.29
CA CYS A 62 -6.23 -0.31 -3.68
C CYS A 62 -6.69 -1.29 -4.76
N ALA A 63 -6.15 -2.50 -4.73
CA ALA A 63 -6.62 -3.61 -5.57
C ALA A 63 -6.89 -4.86 -4.73
N ALA A 64 -8.02 -5.50 -5.01
CA ALA A 64 -8.32 -6.84 -4.56
C ALA A 64 -7.99 -7.83 -5.70
N SER A 65 -7.39 -8.97 -5.35
CA SER A 65 -7.40 -10.14 -6.23
C SER A 65 -8.52 -11.01 -5.73
N ASP A 66 -9.50 -11.25 -6.58
CA ASP A 66 -10.42 -12.36 -6.41
C ASP A 66 -9.62 -13.64 -6.71
N ARG A 67 -9.71 -14.63 -5.83
CA ARG A 67 -9.18 -15.98 -6.09
C ARG A 67 -10.33 -16.95 -6.06
#